data_AF-A0A1J1GWB2-F1
#
_entry.id   AF-A0A1J1GWB2-F1
#
_cell.length_a   1.000
_cell.length_b   1.000
_cell.length_c   1.000
_cell.angle_alpha   90.00
_cell.angle_beta   90.00
_cell.angle_gamma   90.00
#
_symmetry.space_group_name_H-M   'P 1'
#
loop_
_entity.id
_entity.type
_entity.pdbx_description
1 polymer ?
#
loop_
_entity_poly.entity_id
_entity_poly.type
_entity_poly.pdbx_seq_one_letter_code
_entity_poly.pdbx_strand_id
1 'polypeptide(L)'
;MGQVASKEEEIERQNIYASYPGLEQQLDMVFACHDIDKQGKLPYKTVEMILRHFLMQCGFMEYVCRFVDENGRLDLNHVENYLSSKKLVHKLKCCGEIMLTLEEMKALVIIFLKKISDTYIEDQAKWMQNMKVSQEEQGKALEAAMSEYEKNVLFSHALKEQRIFQNNKKLGEWNDTIENAYEAQQEILRQFETKKREKMELISEKNKEIEIAKDYIQKIKEAAVDNRYDNSKCFVYPASSAPCGACTSAGAVLPYRRYKEPRQKKEYSMCI
;
A
#
# COMPACT_ATOMS: atom_id res chain seq x y z
N MET A 1 -14.82 24.74 -68.77
CA MET A 1 -14.86 24.54 -67.30
C MET A 1 -16.23 24.79 -66.68
N GLY A 2 -17.21 25.43 -67.35
CA GLY A 2 -18.53 25.74 -66.76
C GLY A 2 -19.59 24.61 -66.74
N GLN A 3 -19.36 23.47 -67.40
CA GLN A 3 -20.33 22.37 -67.44
C GLN A 3 -20.18 21.33 -66.32
N VAL A 4 -19.04 21.32 -65.61
CA VAL A 4 -18.78 20.33 -64.54
C VAL A 4 -19.42 20.78 -63.22
N ALA A 5 -19.26 22.06 -62.86
CA ALA A 5 -19.89 22.65 -61.66
C ALA A 5 -21.43 22.53 -61.68
N SER A 6 -22.06 22.68 -62.85
CA SER A 6 -23.51 22.54 -63.01
C SER A 6 -24.03 21.13 -62.72
N LYS A 7 -23.22 20.08 -62.96
CA LYS A 7 -23.63 18.69 -62.70
C LYS A 7 -23.47 18.31 -61.23
N GLU A 8 -22.41 18.80 -60.58
CA GLU A 8 -22.20 18.58 -59.15
C GLU A 8 -23.30 19.26 -58.32
N GLU A 9 -23.68 20.49 -58.67
CA GLU A 9 -24.79 21.22 -58.01
C GLU A 9 -26.14 20.51 -58.18
N GLU A 10 -26.43 19.93 -59.35
CA GLU A 10 -27.65 19.15 -59.57
C GLU A 10 -27.67 17.86 -58.75
N ILE A 11 -26.54 17.15 -58.67
CA ILE A 11 -26.41 15.93 -57.85
C ILE A 11 -26.58 16.28 -56.36
N GLU A 12 -26.00 17.38 -55.89
CA GLU A 12 -26.15 17.83 -54.50
C GLU A 12 -27.58 18.22 -54.17
N ARG A 13 -28.27 18.95 -55.07
CA ARG A 13 -29.69 19.27 -54.92
C ARG A 13 -30.54 18.00 -54.83
N GLN A 14 -30.27 17.01 -55.66
CA GLN A 14 -30.96 15.71 -55.61
C GLN A 14 -30.67 14.95 -54.30
N ASN A 15 -29.43 14.96 -53.83
CA ASN A 15 -29.06 14.31 -52.56
C ASN A 15 -29.78 14.95 -51.36
N ILE A 16 -29.88 16.28 -51.34
CA ILE A 16 -30.59 17.00 -50.27
C ILE A 16 -32.09 16.70 -50.33
N TYR A 17 -32.72 16.69 -51.52
CA TYR A 17 -34.13 16.32 -51.63
C TYR A 17 -34.41 14.84 -51.31
N ALA A 18 -33.47 13.95 -51.59
CA ALA A 18 -33.56 12.56 -51.15
C ALA A 18 -33.51 12.45 -49.61
N SER A 19 -32.71 13.29 -48.96
CA SER A 19 -32.58 13.33 -47.50
C SER A 19 -33.79 13.96 -46.81
N TYR A 20 -34.50 14.86 -47.50
CA TYR A 20 -35.71 15.53 -46.99
C TYR A 20 -36.89 15.36 -47.98
N PRO A 21 -37.57 14.20 -47.96
CA PRO A 21 -38.69 13.94 -48.85
C PRO A 21 -39.81 14.98 -48.64
N GLY A 22 -40.25 15.57 -49.75
CA GLY A 22 -41.32 16.58 -49.73
C GLY A 22 -40.87 18.01 -49.40
N LEU A 23 -39.57 18.25 -49.19
CA LEU A 23 -39.01 19.59 -48.98
C LEU A 23 -39.44 20.56 -50.08
N GLU A 24 -39.32 20.15 -51.34
CA GLU A 24 -39.65 21.01 -52.46
C GLU A 24 -41.13 21.43 -52.46
N GLN A 25 -42.04 20.49 -52.23
CA GLN A 25 -43.49 20.75 -52.17
C GLN A 25 -43.86 21.62 -50.96
N GLN A 26 -43.20 21.42 -49.81
CA GLN A 26 -43.39 22.26 -48.63
C GLN A 26 -42.97 23.70 -48.91
N LEU A 27 -41.82 23.91 -49.55
CA LEU A 27 -41.35 25.24 -49.93
C LEU A 27 -42.30 25.90 -50.95
N ASP A 28 -42.81 25.15 -51.92
CA ASP A 28 -43.80 25.63 -52.88
C ASP A 28 -45.08 26.11 -52.19
N MET A 29 -45.63 25.30 -51.27
CA MET A 29 -46.82 25.67 -50.51
C MET A 29 -46.58 26.90 -49.62
N VAL A 30 -45.47 26.92 -48.89
CA VAL A 30 -45.16 28.02 -47.98
C VAL A 30 -44.95 29.32 -48.74
N PHE A 31 -44.25 29.28 -49.88
CA PHE A 31 -44.09 30.46 -50.73
C PHE A 31 -45.45 30.97 -51.23
N ALA A 32 -46.32 30.07 -51.73
CA ALA A 32 -47.65 30.43 -52.21
C ALA A 32 -48.56 31.03 -51.11
N CYS A 33 -48.43 30.57 -49.87
CA CYS A 33 -49.17 31.13 -48.73
C CYS A 33 -48.72 32.55 -48.37
N HIS A 34 -47.46 32.90 -48.62
CA HIS A 34 -46.92 34.22 -48.28
C HIS A 34 -46.96 35.20 -49.47
N ASP A 35 -47.07 34.72 -50.70
CA ASP A 35 -47.25 35.53 -51.92
C ASP A 35 -48.72 35.89 -52.15
N ILE A 36 -49.29 36.67 -51.21
CA ILE A 36 -50.72 37.05 -51.20
C ILE A 36 -51.11 37.78 -52.50
N ASP A 37 -50.22 38.66 -52.98
CA ASP A 37 -50.43 39.48 -54.18
C ASP A 37 -50.14 38.74 -55.49
N LYS A 38 -49.69 37.47 -55.42
CA LYS A 38 -49.32 36.62 -56.56
C LYS A 38 -48.29 37.27 -57.49
N GLN A 39 -47.33 37.99 -56.92
CA GLN A 39 -46.28 38.68 -57.67
C GLN A 39 -45.11 37.76 -58.00
N GLY A 40 -45.11 36.53 -57.49
CA GLY A 40 -44.06 35.53 -57.67
C GLY A 40 -42.75 35.90 -56.96
N LYS A 41 -42.81 36.82 -55.99
CA LYS A 41 -41.64 37.40 -55.33
C LYS A 41 -41.93 37.73 -53.88
N LEU A 42 -41.01 37.37 -52.99
CA LEU A 42 -41.08 37.67 -51.56
C LEU A 42 -39.87 38.47 -51.09
N PRO A 43 -40.03 39.41 -50.16
CA PRO A 43 -38.90 40.13 -49.59
C PRO A 43 -38.01 39.17 -48.78
N TYR A 44 -36.68 39.35 -48.85
CA TYR A 44 -35.71 38.49 -48.16
C TYR A 44 -36.00 38.36 -46.66
N LYS A 45 -36.47 39.42 -46.00
CA LYS A 45 -36.85 39.37 -44.57
C LYS A 45 -37.91 38.30 -44.29
N THR A 46 -38.90 38.14 -45.17
CA THR A 46 -39.93 37.11 -45.03
C THR A 46 -39.36 35.73 -45.34
N VAL A 47 -38.54 35.63 -46.40
CA VAL A 47 -37.89 34.37 -46.79
C VAL A 47 -36.94 33.86 -45.69
N GLU A 48 -36.17 34.75 -45.07
CA GLU A 48 -35.27 34.43 -43.96
C GLU A 48 -36.06 33.90 -42.75
N MET A 49 -37.16 34.54 -42.38
CA MET A 49 -38.00 34.07 -41.28
C MET A 49 -38.57 32.68 -41.55
N ILE A 50 -39.03 32.44 -42.78
CA ILE A 50 -39.52 31.13 -43.20
C ILE A 50 -38.38 30.09 -43.14
N LEU A 51 -37.22 30.42 -43.71
CA LEU A 51 -36.06 29.54 -43.76
C LEU A 51 -35.59 29.18 -42.35
N ARG A 52 -35.45 30.18 -41.48
CA ARG A 52 -35.04 29.98 -40.09
C ARG A 52 -36.03 29.11 -39.34
N HIS A 53 -37.33 29.40 -39.46
CA HIS A 53 -38.37 28.56 -38.85
C HIS A 53 -38.33 27.12 -39.38
N PHE A 54 -38.17 26.96 -40.69
CA PHE A 54 -38.08 25.66 -41.34
C PHE A 54 -36.89 24.85 -40.80
N LEU A 55 -35.70 25.44 -40.77
CA LEU A 55 -34.49 24.78 -40.26
C LEU A 55 -34.62 24.41 -38.77
N MET A 56 -35.25 25.27 -37.97
CA MET A 56 -35.55 24.97 -36.56
C MET A 56 -36.56 23.80 -36.43
N GLN A 57 -37.59 23.75 -37.28
CA GLN A 57 -38.57 22.66 -37.29
C GLN A 57 -37.94 21.33 -37.72
N CYS A 58 -36.94 21.35 -38.61
CA CYS A 58 -36.15 20.18 -38.96
C CYS A 58 -35.20 19.70 -37.84
N GLY A 59 -35.15 20.39 -36.70
CA GLY A 59 -34.30 20.02 -35.56
C GLY A 59 -32.89 20.63 -35.59
N PHE A 60 -32.58 21.52 -36.54
CA PHE A 60 -31.27 22.15 -36.65
C PHE A 60 -31.10 23.39 -35.76
N MET A 61 -31.82 23.46 -34.64
CA MET A 61 -31.82 24.61 -33.73
C MET A 61 -30.40 25.07 -33.35
N GLU A 62 -29.55 24.13 -32.95
CA GLU A 62 -28.18 24.42 -32.50
C GLU A 62 -27.32 25.01 -33.62
N TYR A 63 -27.45 24.48 -34.83
CA TYR A 63 -26.74 24.98 -36.01
C TYR A 63 -27.29 26.32 -36.49
N VAL A 64 -28.61 26.50 -36.46
CA VAL A 64 -29.26 27.77 -36.80
C VAL A 64 -28.74 28.86 -35.87
N CYS A 65 -28.75 28.65 -34.55
CA CYS A 65 -28.23 29.62 -33.58
C CYS A 65 -26.75 29.98 -33.80
N ARG A 66 -25.96 29.07 -34.38
CA ARG A 66 -24.54 29.31 -34.70
C ARG A 66 -24.33 30.15 -35.95
N PHE A 67 -25.29 30.16 -36.88
CA PHE A 67 -25.23 30.89 -38.15
C PHE A 67 -26.07 32.17 -38.14
N VAL A 68 -26.43 32.65 -36.96
CA VAL A 68 -27.25 33.84 -36.78
C VAL A 68 -26.36 35.04 -36.45
N ASP A 69 -26.68 36.20 -37.00
CA ASP A 69 -26.01 37.47 -36.77
C ASP A 69 -26.34 38.07 -35.38
N GLU A 70 -25.71 39.20 -35.05
CA GLU A 70 -25.97 39.95 -33.80
C GLU A 70 -27.44 40.39 -33.66
N ASN A 71 -28.20 40.41 -34.75
CA ASN A 71 -29.60 40.83 -34.80
C ASN A 71 -30.59 39.66 -34.78
N GLY A 72 -30.13 38.41 -34.67
CA GLY A 72 -31.03 37.26 -34.63
C GLY A 72 -31.47 36.72 -36.01
N ARG A 73 -30.84 37.16 -37.11
CA ARG A 73 -31.13 36.74 -38.49
C ARG A 73 -30.07 35.81 -39.02
N LEU A 74 -30.42 34.90 -39.93
CA LEU A 74 -29.44 34.05 -40.61
C LEU A 74 -28.38 34.90 -41.34
N ASP A 75 -27.12 34.75 -40.93
CA ASP A 75 -25.99 35.49 -41.50
C ASP A 75 -25.54 34.85 -42.82
N LEU A 76 -25.58 35.65 -43.88
CA LEU A 76 -25.16 35.27 -45.22
C LEU A 76 -23.63 35.13 -45.33
N ASN A 77 -22.85 35.71 -44.42
CA ASN A 77 -21.39 35.61 -44.44
C ASN A 77 -20.92 34.16 -44.31
N HIS A 78 -21.62 33.34 -43.52
CA HIS A 78 -21.30 31.91 -43.34
C HIS A 78 -21.52 31.07 -44.60
N VAL A 79 -22.33 31.58 -45.51
CA VAL A 79 -22.84 30.89 -46.67
C VAL A 79 -22.27 31.46 -47.97
N GLU A 80 -21.51 32.55 -47.90
CA GLU A 80 -20.95 33.24 -49.06
C GLU A 80 -20.19 32.31 -50.00
N ASN A 81 -19.36 31.44 -49.44
CA ASN A 81 -18.53 30.49 -50.20
C ASN A 81 -19.35 29.39 -50.91
N TYR A 82 -20.61 29.20 -50.53
CA TYR A 82 -21.51 28.20 -51.09
C TYR A 82 -22.49 28.78 -52.12
N LEU A 83 -22.52 30.10 -52.27
CA LEU A 83 -23.37 30.76 -53.25
C LEU A 83 -22.71 30.73 -54.63
N SER A 84 -22.96 29.69 -55.41
CA SER A 84 -22.41 29.53 -56.78
C SER A 84 -22.87 30.62 -57.76
N SER A 85 -24.07 31.17 -57.56
CA SER A 85 -24.63 32.17 -58.47
C SER A 85 -24.19 33.57 -58.09
N LYS A 86 -23.20 34.10 -58.84
CA LYS A 86 -22.72 35.50 -58.70
C LYS A 86 -23.86 36.53 -58.71
N LYS A 87 -24.97 36.24 -59.41
CA LYS A 87 -26.18 37.07 -59.45
C LYS A 87 -26.93 37.09 -58.11
N LEU A 88 -27.08 35.95 -57.45
CA LEU A 88 -27.75 35.86 -56.15
C LEU A 88 -26.89 36.51 -55.05
N VAL A 89 -25.56 36.29 -55.09
CA VAL A 89 -24.60 36.96 -54.19
C VAL A 89 -24.69 38.48 -54.32
N HIS A 90 -24.63 39.02 -55.54
CA HIS A 90 -24.74 40.46 -55.77
C HIS A 90 -26.10 41.01 -55.36
N LYS A 91 -27.20 40.31 -55.64
CA LYS A 91 -28.53 40.72 -55.18
C LYS A 91 -28.57 40.78 -53.66
N LEU A 92 -28.12 39.72 -52.98
CA LEU A 92 -28.14 39.58 -51.53
C LEU A 92 -27.25 40.59 -50.78
N LYS A 93 -26.13 41.01 -51.38
CA LYS A 93 -25.21 41.98 -50.77
C LYS A 93 -25.59 43.45 -50.96
N CYS A 94 -26.37 43.79 -51.99
CA CYS A 94 -26.49 45.19 -52.42
C CYS A 94 -27.75 45.93 -51.95
N CYS A 95 -28.83 45.27 -51.50
CA CYS A 95 -30.09 45.96 -51.17
C CYS A 95 -30.77 45.39 -49.92
N GLY A 96 -31.25 46.25 -49.02
CA GLY A 96 -32.06 45.81 -47.86
C GLY A 96 -33.48 45.33 -48.21
N GLU A 97 -33.93 45.55 -49.46
CA GLU A 97 -35.28 45.26 -49.97
C GLU A 97 -35.25 44.28 -51.16
N ILE A 98 -34.45 43.23 -51.05
CA ILE A 98 -34.34 42.25 -52.14
C ILE A 98 -35.61 41.42 -52.20
N MET A 99 -36.20 41.36 -53.38
CA MET A 99 -37.29 40.48 -53.74
C MET A 99 -36.75 39.19 -54.36
N LEU A 100 -37.01 38.06 -53.70
CA LEU A 100 -36.56 36.73 -54.10
C LEU A 100 -37.69 35.94 -54.77
N THR A 101 -37.36 35.18 -55.81
CA THR A 101 -38.29 34.22 -56.43
C THR A 101 -38.31 32.89 -55.66
N LEU A 102 -39.29 32.04 -55.96
CA LEU A 102 -39.42 30.70 -55.40
C LEU A 102 -38.15 29.84 -55.60
N GLU A 103 -37.57 29.86 -56.80
CA GLU A 103 -36.33 29.12 -57.08
C GLU A 103 -35.13 29.67 -56.30
N GLU A 104 -35.06 31.00 -56.10
CA GLU A 104 -34.01 31.62 -55.28
C GLU A 104 -34.16 31.25 -53.80
N MET A 105 -35.40 31.15 -53.29
CA MET A 105 -35.69 30.63 -51.94
C MET A 105 -35.28 29.16 -51.80
N LYS A 106 -35.66 28.29 -52.75
CA LYS A 106 -35.26 26.87 -52.75
C LYS A 106 -33.75 26.72 -52.74
N ALA A 107 -33.06 27.49 -53.58
CA ALA A 107 -31.60 27.49 -53.62
C ALA A 107 -30.98 27.89 -52.27
N LEU A 108 -31.51 28.94 -51.61
CA LEU A 108 -31.04 29.34 -50.29
C LEU A 108 -31.22 28.24 -49.25
N VAL A 109 -32.38 27.56 -49.22
CA VAL A 109 -32.63 26.45 -48.27
C VAL A 109 -31.61 25.33 -48.46
N ILE A 110 -31.40 24.90 -49.71
CA ILE A 110 -30.43 23.85 -50.05
C ILE A 110 -29.04 24.23 -49.58
N ILE A 111 -28.63 25.48 -49.80
CA ILE A 111 -27.31 25.95 -49.43
C ILE A 111 -27.12 25.94 -47.91
N PHE A 112 -28.10 26.43 -47.14
CA PHE A 112 -28.02 26.38 -45.68
C PHE A 112 -28.01 24.94 -45.15
N LEU A 113 -28.80 24.04 -45.74
CA LEU A 113 -28.77 22.62 -45.40
C LEU A 113 -27.41 21.97 -45.70
N LYS A 114 -26.79 22.33 -46.82
CA LYS A 114 -25.42 21.91 -47.15
C LYS A 114 -24.42 22.43 -46.12
N LYS A 115 -24.52 23.71 -45.77
CA LYS A 115 -23.63 24.29 -44.75
C LYS A 115 -23.75 23.58 -43.41
N ILE A 116 -24.98 23.29 -42.97
CA ILE A 116 -25.26 22.53 -41.75
C ILE A 116 -24.64 21.12 -41.85
N SER A 117 -24.87 20.42 -42.96
CA SER A 117 -24.31 19.09 -43.21
C SER A 117 -22.78 19.07 -43.10
N ASP A 118 -22.09 20.01 -43.76
CA ASP A 118 -20.63 20.09 -43.71
C ASP A 118 -20.13 20.37 -42.29
N THR A 119 -20.77 21.30 -41.58
CA THR A 119 -20.38 21.60 -40.19
C THR A 119 -20.63 20.43 -39.24
N TYR A 120 -21.69 19.65 -39.47
CA TYR A 120 -21.96 18.44 -38.72
C TYR A 120 -20.83 17.41 -38.90
N ILE A 121 -20.38 17.20 -40.14
CA ILE A 121 -19.27 16.28 -40.44
C ILE A 121 -17.97 16.77 -39.80
N GLU A 122 -17.67 18.07 -39.88
CA GLU A 122 -16.49 18.66 -39.26
C GLU A 122 -16.49 18.51 -37.73
N ASP A 123 -17.62 18.80 -37.08
CA ASP A 123 -17.76 18.69 -35.63
C ASP A 123 -17.71 17.23 -35.17
N GLN A 124 -18.29 16.31 -35.93
CA GLN A 124 -18.17 14.88 -35.68
C GLN A 124 -16.70 14.42 -35.77
N ALA A 125 -15.95 14.89 -36.78
CA ALA A 125 -14.53 14.55 -36.92
C ALA A 125 -13.70 15.09 -35.75
N LYS A 126 -13.94 16.34 -35.33
CA LYS A 126 -13.29 16.92 -34.15
C LYS A 126 -13.61 16.14 -32.88
N TRP A 127 -14.88 15.76 -32.70
CA TRP A 127 -15.31 15.01 -31.53
C TRP A 127 -14.66 13.62 -31.48
N MET A 128 -14.62 12.89 -32.60
CA MET A 128 -13.94 11.60 -32.69
C MET A 128 -12.45 11.71 -32.37
N GLN A 129 -11.79 12.76 -32.88
CA GLN A 129 -10.37 12.99 -32.59
C GLN A 129 -10.12 13.27 -31.10
N ASN A 130 -10.94 14.13 -30.48
CA ASN A 130 -10.84 14.44 -29.06
C ASN A 130 -11.12 13.20 -28.19
N MET A 131 -12.10 12.38 -28.57
CA MET A 131 -12.40 11.12 -27.89
C MET A 131 -11.21 10.16 -27.95
N LYS A 132 -10.55 10.03 -29.11
CA LYS A 132 -9.38 9.18 -29.28
C LYS A 132 -8.21 9.64 -28.42
N VAL A 133 -7.91 10.95 -28.41
CA VAL A 133 -6.85 11.53 -27.58
C VAL A 133 -7.13 11.27 -26.09
N SER A 134 -8.37 11.50 -25.64
CA SER A 134 -8.78 11.24 -24.25
C SER A 134 -8.63 9.76 -23.87
N GLN A 135 -8.99 8.82 -24.76
CA GLN A 135 -8.80 7.39 -24.52
C GLN A 135 -7.32 7.00 -24.43
N GLU A 136 -6.46 7.57 -25.29
CA GLU A 136 -5.01 7.34 -25.23
C GLU A 136 -4.38 7.88 -23.93
N GLU A 137 -4.82 9.05 -23.47
CA GLU A 137 -4.39 9.63 -22.19
C GLU A 137 -4.83 8.77 -21.00
N GLN A 138 -6.09 8.33 -20.99
CA GLN A 138 -6.61 7.43 -19.95
C GLN A 138 -5.90 6.08 -19.96
N GLY A 139 -5.59 5.53 -21.14
CA GLY A 139 -4.82 4.30 -21.28
C GLY A 139 -3.42 4.43 -20.68
N LYS A 140 -2.70 5.52 -20.99
CA LYS A 140 -1.37 5.79 -20.40
C LYS A 140 -1.43 5.99 -18.90
N ALA A 141 -2.43 6.70 -18.39
CA ALA A 141 -2.61 6.93 -16.96
C ALA A 141 -2.90 5.61 -16.22
N LEU A 142 -3.72 4.73 -16.81
CA LEU A 142 -4.01 3.40 -16.27
C LEU A 142 -2.75 2.53 -16.24
N GLU A 143 -1.99 2.48 -17.34
CA GLU A 143 -0.76 1.70 -17.43
C GLU A 143 0.28 2.16 -16.39
N ALA A 144 0.44 3.48 -16.21
CA ALA A 144 1.31 4.05 -15.19
C ALA A 144 0.85 3.66 -13.77
N ALA A 145 -0.45 3.75 -13.48
CA ALA A 145 -1.02 3.37 -12.19
C ALA A 145 -0.87 1.87 -11.91
N MET A 146 -1.04 1.01 -12.92
CA MET A 146 -0.80 -0.42 -12.81
C MET A 146 0.67 -0.73 -12.51
N SER A 147 1.61 -0.10 -13.23
CA SER A 147 3.04 -0.27 -12.98
C SER A 147 3.44 0.18 -11.57
N GLU A 148 2.87 1.30 -11.09
CA GLU A 148 3.10 1.78 -9.73
C GLU A 148 2.53 0.82 -8.69
N TYR A 149 1.32 0.31 -8.92
CA TYR A 149 0.70 -0.68 -8.05
C TYR A 149 1.54 -1.97 -7.96
N GLU A 150 1.99 -2.51 -9.10
CA GLU A 150 2.85 -3.69 -9.14
C GLU A 150 4.14 -3.49 -8.35
N LYS A 151 4.82 -2.34 -8.54
CA LYS A 151 6.01 -1.99 -7.76
C LYS A 151 5.72 -1.93 -6.27
N ASN A 152 4.61 -1.30 -5.88
CA ASN A 152 4.22 -1.17 -4.48
C ASN A 152 3.88 -2.52 -3.84
N VAL A 153 3.23 -3.43 -4.57
CA VAL A 153 2.94 -4.79 -4.12
C VAL A 153 4.24 -5.57 -3.93
N LEU A 154 5.15 -5.56 -4.90
CA LEU A 154 6.43 -6.24 -4.82
C LEU A 154 7.28 -5.71 -3.65
N PHE A 155 7.33 -4.38 -3.48
CA PHE A 155 8.03 -3.75 -2.37
C PHE A 155 7.43 -4.14 -1.01
N SER A 156 6.10 -4.09 -0.89
CA SER A 156 5.39 -4.48 0.33
C SER A 156 5.59 -5.96 0.66
N HIS A 157 5.65 -6.82 -0.36
CA HIS A 157 5.94 -8.25 -0.20
C HIS A 157 7.37 -8.46 0.34
N ALA A 158 8.36 -7.81 -0.28
CA ALA A 158 9.76 -7.89 0.17
C ALA A 158 9.93 -7.45 1.63
N LEU A 159 9.26 -6.36 2.04
CA LEU A 159 9.26 -5.91 3.43
C LEU A 159 8.65 -6.93 4.39
N LYS A 160 7.57 -7.60 3.98
CA LYS A 160 6.94 -8.66 4.79
C LYS A 160 7.87 -9.86 4.94
N GLU A 161 8.49 -10.32 3.86
CA GLU A 161 9.44 -11.43 3.89
C GLU A 161 10.64 -11.12 4.78
N GLN A 162 11.21 -9.91 4.66
CA GLN A 162 12.32 -9.47 5.51
C GLN A 162 11.92 -9.47 7.00
N ARG A 163 10.71 -9.02 7.33
CA ARG A 163 10.20 -9.04 8.70
C ARG A 163 10.03 -10.47 9.22
N ILE A 164 9.49 -11.38 8.41
CA ILE A 164 9.34 -12.80 8.76
C ILE A 164 10.72 -13.40 9.03
N PHE A 165 11.70 -13.15 8.17
CA PHE A 165 13.07 -13.63 8.34
C PHE A 165 13.68 -13.15 9.66
N GLN A 166 13.56 -11.86 9.99
CA GLN A 166 14.06 -11.31 11.25
C GLN A 166 13.35 -11.91 12.47
N ASN A 167 12.03 -12.12 12.40
CA ASN A 167 11.28 -12.73 13.48
C ASN A 167 11.69 -14.20 13.70
N ASN A 168 11.87 -14.96 12.62
CA ASN A 168 12.34 -16.35 12.69
C ASN A 168 13.75 -16.42 13.31
N LYS A 169 14.64 -15.48 12.97
CA LYS A 169 15.97 -15.39 13.59
C LYS A 169 15.87 -15.17 15.10
N LYS A 170 15.06 -14.19 15.53
CA LYS A 170 14.84 -13.92 16.96
C LYS A 170 14.24 -15.12 17.70
N LEU A 171 13.34 -15.85 17.03
CA LEU A 171 12.72 -17.05 17.58
C LEU A 171 13.75 -18.17 17.77
N GLY A 172 14.67 -18.34 16.82
CA GLY A 172 15.81 -19.24 16.96
C GLY A 172 16.71 -18.86 18.15
N GLU A 173 17.13 -17.59 18.22
CA GLU A 173 17.93 -17.09 19.36
C GLU A 173 17.21 -17.31 20.71
N TRP A 174 15.90 -17.11 20.75
CA TRP A 174 15.11 -17.33 21.96
C TRP A 174 15.02 -18.81 22.33
N ASN A 175 14.82 -19.70 21.36
CA ASN A 175 14.84 -21.15 21.60
C ASN A 175 16.20 -21.61 22.13
N ASP A 176 17.30 -21.13 21.55
CA ASP A 176 18.65 -21.44 22.04
C ASP A 176 18.84 -20.99 23.50
N THR A 177 18.34 -19.80 23.86
CA THR A 177 18.41 -19.32 25.25
C THR A 177 17.60 -20.17 26.21
N ILE A 178 16.45 -20.68 25.77
CA ILE A 178 15.59 -21.58 26.55
C ILE A 178 16.28 -22.92 26.75
N GLU A 179 16.83 -23.52 25.70
CA GLU A 179 17.56 -24.79 25.77
C GLU A 179 18.75 -24.68 26.73
N ASN A 180 19.56 -23.62 26.60
CA ASN A 180 20.67 -23.34 27.51
C ASN A 180 20.20 -23.17 28.97
N ALA A 181 19.06 -22.51 29.20
CA ALA A 181 18.50 -22.34 30.53
C ALA A 181 18.02 -23.69 31.12
N TYR A 182 17.39 -24.54 30.31
CA TYR A 182 17.00 -25.89 30.73
C TYR A 182 18.21 -26.76 31.06
N GLU A 183 19.26 -26.74 30.23
CA GLU A 183 20.50 -27.45 30.51
C GLU A 183 21.15 -26.99 31.80
N ALA A 184 21.24 -25.67 32.02
CA ALA A 184 21.76 -25.11 33.26
C ALA A 184 20.94 -25.53 34.48
N GLN A 185 19.61 -25.55 34.39
CA GLN A 185 18.74 -26.04 35.47
C GLN A 185 18.97 -27.54 35.75
N GLN A 186 19.07 -28.37 34.72
CA GLN A 186 19.35 -29.80 34.88
C GLN A 186 20.72 -30.02 35.52
N GLU A 187 21.73 -29.26 35.13
CA GLU A 187 23.07 -29.37 35.70
C GLU A 187 23.09 -28.98 37.18
N ILE A 188 22.37 -27.92 37.56
CA ILE A 188 22.18 -27.56 38.97
C ILE A 188 21.52 -28.71 39.75
N LEU A 189 20.47 -29.35 39.20
CA LEU A 189 19.82 -30.49 39.84
C LEU A 189 20.79 -31.67 40.02
N ARG A 190 21.59 -32.00 39.00
CA ARG A 190 22.63 -33.04 39.11
C ARG A 190 23.62 -32.73 40.22
N GLN A 191 24.08 -31.48 40.32
CA GLN A 191 24.99 -31.04 41.40
C GLN A 191 24.36 -31.12 42.79
N PHE A 192 23.05 -30.85 42.93
CA PHE A 192 22.36 -31.04 44.20
C PHE A 192 22.26 -32.52 44.59
N GLU A 193 21.97 -33.39 43.64
CA GLU A 193 21.90 -34.84 43.88
C GLU A 193 23.26 -35.45 44.24
N THR A 194 24.35 -35.02 43.60
CA THR A 194 25.71 -35.46 43.94
C THR A 194 26.09 -34.99 45.34
N LYS A 195 25.89 -33.70 45.66
CA LYS A 195 26.14 -33.18 47.02
C LYS A 195 25.30 -33.88 48.08
N LYS A 196 24.06 -34.25 47.77
CA LYS A 196 23.20 -35.02 48.69
C LYS A 196 23.77 -36.43 48.92
N ARG A 197 24.26 -37.10 47.87
CA ARG A 197 24.94 -38.41 47.99
C ARG A 197 26.21 -38.31 48.83
N GLU A 198 27.09 -37.36 48.53
CA GLU A 198 28.32 -37.14 49.30
C GLU A 198 28.03 -36.86 50.79
N LYS A 199 26.99 -36.05 51.08
CA LYS A 199 26.58 -35.77 52.46
C LYS A 199 26.07 -37.03 53.18
N MET A 200 25.32 -37.89 52.49
CA MET A 200 24.85 -39.16 53.04
C MET A 200 26.01 -40.12 53.33
N GLU A 201 26.99 -40.19 52.43
CA GLU A 201 28.21 -40.98 52.62
C GLU A 201 29.01 -40.50 53.84
N LEU A 202 29.25 -39.19 53.95
CA LEU A 202 29.92 -38.58 55.11
C LEU A 202 29.18 -38.84 56.43
N ILE A 203 27.84 -38.83 56.43
CA ILE A 203 27.05 -39.18 57.63
C ILE A 203 27.21 -40.66 57.96
N SER A 204 27.22 -41.55 56.96
CA SER A 204 27.44 -42.98 57.16
C SER A 204 28.83 -43.27 57.74
N GLU A 205 29.87 -42.62 57.22
CA GLU A 205 31.25 -42.74 57.74
C GLU A 205 31.34 -42.29 59.19
N LYS A 206 30.80 -41.11 59.53
CA LYS A 206 30.75 -40.65 60.93
C LYS A 206 29.98 -41.60 61.84
N ASN A 207 28.89 -42.20 61.38
CA ASN A 207 28.15 -43.18 62.17
C ASN A 207 28.99 -44.44 62.43
N LYS A 208 29.74 -44.93 61.42
CA LYS A 208 30.67 -46.06 61.60
C LYS A 208 31.78 -45.73 62.60
N GLU A 209 32.35 -44.52 62.54
CA GLU A 209 33.35 -44.07 63.54
C GLU A 209 32.77 -44.05 64.96
N ILE A 210 31.53 -43.59 65.12
CA ILE A 210 30.82 -43.60 66.41
C ILE A 210 30.58 -45.04 66.91
N GLU A 211 30.20 -45.97 66.03
CA GLU A 211 30.04 -47.39 66.40
C GLU A 211 31.37 -48.00 66.87
N ILE A 212 32.46 -47.77 66.13
CA ILE A 212 33.80 -48.23 66.53
C ILE A 212 34.20 -47.65 67.91
N ALA A 213 33.92 -46.38 68.16
CA ALA A 213 34.20 -45.75 69.44
C ALA A 213 33.36 -46.36 70.58
N LYS A 214 32.08 -46.68 70.33
CA LYS A 214 31.21 -47.36 71.30
C LYS A 214 31.70 -48.77 71.61
N ASP A 215 32.08 -49.54 70.60
CA ASP A 215 32.66 -50.87 70.76
C ASP A 215 33.95 -50.84 71.56
N TYR A 216 34.81 -49.84 71.31
CA TYR A 216 36.04 -49.66 72.07
C TYR A 216 35.77 -49.33 73.54
N ILE A 217 34.83 -48.42 73.83
CA ILE A 217 34.40 -48.10 75.21
C ILE A 217 33.83 -49.35 75.89
N GLN A 218 33.04 -50.15 75.18
CA GLN A 218 32.45 -51.37 75.70
C GLN A 218 33.53 -52.40 76.05
N LYS A 219 34.53 -52.60 75.20
CA LYS A 219 35.70 -53.45 75.49
C LYS A 219 36.50 -52.99 76.70
N ILE A 220 36.69 -51.68 76.89
CA ILE A 220 37.33 -51.13 78.09
C ILE A 220 36.49 -51.44 79.34
N LYS A 221 35.17 -51.26 79.26
CA LYS A 221 34.26 -51.56 80.38
C LYS A 221 34.30 -53.05 80.72
N GLU A 222 34.29 -53.93 79.74
CA GLU A 222 34.40 -55.39 79.93
C GLU A 222 35.74 -55.76 80.56
N ALA A 223 36.87 -55.23 80.05
CA ALA A 223 38.19 -55.43 80.64
C ALA A 223 38.31 -54.90 82.08
N ALA A 224 37.63 -53.80 82.41
CA ALA A 224 37.58 -53.26 83.77
C ALA A 224 36.69 -54.10 84.71
N VAL A 225 35.74 -54.87 84.19
CA VAL A 225 34.91 -55.79 84.97
C VAL A 225 35.63 -57.13 85.19
N ASP A 226 36.36 -57.62 84.19
CA ASP A 226 37.16 -58.85 84.29
C ASP A 226 38.39 -58.71 85.21
N ASN A 227 38.99 -57.51 85.28
CA ASN A 227 40.12 -57.24 86.19
C ASN A 227 39.73 -56.95 87.65
N ARG A 228 38.50 -57.25 88.08
CA ARG A 228 38.08 -57.06 89.49
C ARG A 228 38.82 -57.96 90.51
N TYR A 229 39.66 -58.89 90.07
CA TYR A 229 40.44 -59.77 90.93
C TYR A 229 41.94 -59.43 91.03
N ASP A 230 42.44 -58.41 90.32
CA ASP A 230 43.83 -57.95 90.46
C ASP A 230 43.90 -56.66 91.28
N ASN A 231 44.52 -56.77 92.45
CA ASN A 231 44.70 -55.75 93.50
C ASN A 231 45.57 -54.56 93.05
N SER A 232 45.12 -53.77 92.07
CA SER A 232 45.73 -52.47 91.74
C SER A 232 45.16 -51.36 92.62
N LYS A 233 45.71 -51.23 93.84
CA LYS A 233 45.46 -50.08 94.71
C LYS A 233 46.11 -48.84 94.11
N CYS A 234 45.32 -48.00 93.44
CA CYS A 234 45.75 -46.65 93.07
C CYS A 234 45.87 -45.79 94.34
N PHE A 235 47.10 -45.48 94.74
CA PHE A 235 47.38 -44.51 95.80
C PHE A 235 47.17 -43.10 95.25
N VAL A 236 46.11 -42.44 95.71
CA VAL A 236 45.86 -41.01 95.44
C VAL A 236 46.52 -40.21 96.55
N TYR A 237 47.61 -39.50 96.25
CA TYR A 237 48.22 -38.55 97.19
C TYR A 237 47.41 -37.25 97.24
N PRO A 238 47.13 -36.69 98.42
CA PRO A 238 46.41 -35.43 98.54
C PRO A 238 47.23 -34.29 97.92
N ALA A 239 46.53 -33.40 97.20
CA ALA A 239 47.10 -32.30 96.40
C ALA A 239 47.97 -31.31 97.20
N SER A 240 47.93 -31.34 98.53
CA SER A 240 48.79 -30.57 99.43
C SER A 240 50.27 -31.03 99.42
N SER A 241 50.57 -32.20 98.87
CA SER A 241 51.89 -32.85 98.94
C SER A 241 52.72 -32.72 97.64
N ALA A 242 52.16 -32.08 96.59
CA ALA A 242 52.80 -31.93 95.28
C ALA A 242 53.17 -30.46 95.01
N PRO A 243 54.39 -30.15 94.55
CA PRO A 243 54.74 -28.79 94.17
C PRO A 243 53.89 -28.39 92.96
N CYS A 244 53.12 -27.32 93.11
CA CYS A 244 52.22 -26.73 92.10
C CYS A 244 50.79 -27.30 91.98
N GLY A 245 50.30 -28.11 92.93
CA GLY A 245 48.85 -28.37 93.06
C GLY A 245 48.16 -29.08 91.89
N ALA A 246 48.91 -29.81 91.06
CA ALA A 246 48.36 -30.58 89.94
C ALA A 246 48.25 -32.08 90.29
N CYS A 247 47.13 -32.71 89.93
CA CYS A 247 46.90 -34.14 90.10
C CYS A 247 47.83 -34.94 89.17
N THR A 248 48.88 -35.57 89.71
CA THR A 248 49.74 -36.50 88.97
C THR A 248 49.24 -37.94 89.13
N SER A 249 48.43 -38.43 88.19
CA SER A 249 48.22 -39.88 88.02
C SER A 249 49.35 -40.44 87.15
N ALA A 250 50.14 -41.36 87.72
CA ALA A 250 51.22 -42.06 87.04
C ALA A 250 50.66 -42.93 85.91
N GLY A 251 50.76 -42.44 84.67
CA GLY A 251 50.24 -43.18 83.52
C GLY A 251 50.13 -42.36 82.24
N ALA A 252 51.14 -41.56 81.91
CA ALA A 252 51.39 -41.08 80.55
C ALA A 252 52.73 -40.35 80.51
N VAL A 253 53.79 -41.03 80.06
CA VAL A 253 54.98 -40.34 79.57
C VAL A 253 54.56 -39.69 78.24
N LEU A 254 54.22 -38.41 78.27
CA LEU A 254 54.20 -37.59 77.05
C LEU A 254 55.66 -37.36 76.66
N PRO A 255 56.12 -37.77 75.47
CA PRO A 255 57.46 -37.43 75.02
C PRO A 255 57.57 -35.91 74.91
N TYR A 256 58.56 -35.37 75.62
CA TYR A 256 58.95 -33.98 75.60
C TYR A 256 59.35 -33.59 74.16
N ARG A 257 58.41 -33.10 73.36
CA ARG A 257 58.70 -32.51 72.05
C ARG A 257 59.40 -31.18 72.31
N ARG A 258 60.67 -31.06 71.88
CA ARG A 258 61.37 -29.76 71.82
C ARG A 258 60.49 -28.75 71.09
N TYR A 259 60.33 -27.58 71.69
CA TYR A 259 59.72 -26.42 71.05
C TYR A 259 60.51 -26.08 69.77
N LYS A 260 59.86 -26.16 68.60
CA LYS A 260 60.38 -25.60 67.35
C LYS A 260 59.75 -24.22 67.19
N GLU A 261 60.58 -23.18 67.19
CA GLU A 261 60.11 -21.82 66.89
C GLU A 261 59.41 -21.79 65.51
N PRO A 262 58.29 -21.08 65.39
CA PRO A 262 57.62 -20.89 64.11
C PRO A 262 58.51 -20.07 63.17
N ARG A 263 58.83 -20.62 61.98
CA ARG A 263 59.44 -19.86 60.89
C ARG A 263 58.54 -18.67 60.56
N GLN A 264 59.02 -17.45 60.79
CA GLN A 264 58.40 -16.25 60.25
C GLN A 264 58.35 -16.38 58.71
N LYS A 265 57.13 -16.26 58.15
CA LYS A 265 56.97 -16.08 56.71
C LYS A 265 57.56 -14.71 56.37
N LYS A 266 58.54 -14.68 55.46
CA LYS A 266 59.01 -13.44 54.86
C LYS A 266 57.84 -12.82 54.10
N GLU A 267 57.43 -11.63 54.51
CA GLU A 267 56.59 -10.76 53.68
C GLU A 267 57.43 -10.31 52.49
N TYR A 268 56.98 -10.64 51.28
CA TYR A 268 57.51 -10.02 50.07
C TYR A 268 56.91 -8.62 49.99
N SER A 269 57.73 -7.60 50.25
CA SER A 269 57.40 -6.22 49.90
C SER A 269 57.30 -6.11 48.38
N MET A 270 56.10 -5.79 47.89
CA MET A 270 55.96 -5.28 46.53
C MET A 270 56.78 -4.00 46.42
N CYS A 271 57.76 -3.99 45.51
CA CYS A 271 58.38 -2.75 45.07
C CYS A 271 57.40 -2.06 44.12
N ILE A 272 57.09 -0.80 44.45
CA ILE A 272 56.58 0.23 43.53
C ILE A 272 57.74 0.67 42.64
#